data_AF-A0A7X9PB78-F1
#
_entry.id   AF-A0A7X9PB78-F1
#
_cell.length_a   1.000
_cell.length_b   1.000
_cell.length_c   1.000
_cell.angle_alpha   90.00
_cell.angle_beta   90.00
_cell.angle_gamma   90.00
#
_symmetry.space_group_name_H-M   'P 1'
#
loop_
_entity.id
_entity.type
_entity.pdbx_description
1 polymer ?
#
loop_
_entity_poly.entity_id
_entity_poly.type
_entity_poly.pdbx_seq_one_letter_code
_entity_poly.pdbx_strand_id
1 'polypeptide(L)' 'MPPLKIYVAATRQNDGKTVMALGLVLALQKRFARVGYIKPVGQQYIEVDGAKIDKDAVLVHEV' A
#
# COMPACT_ATOMS: atom_id res chain seq x y z
N MET A 1 9.53 -0.06 20.93
CA MET A 1 8.08 0.14 20.70
C MET A 1 7.69 -0.57 19.41
N PRO A 2 6.54 -1.26 19.36
CA PRO A 2 6.04 -1.81 18.10
C PRO A 2 5.72 -0.69 17.10
N PRO A 3 5.81 -0.94 15.78
CA PRO A 3 5.45 0.05 14.78
C PRO A 3 3.96 0.38 14.86
N LEU A 4 3.60 1.64 14.63
CA LEU A 4 2.21 2.06 14.45
C LEU A 4 1.62 1.34 13.22
N LYS A 5 0.41 0.82 13.36
CA LYS A 5 -0.31 0.12 12.27
C LYS A 5 -1.59 0.87 11.96
N ILE A 6 -1.78 1.21 10.68
CA ILE A 6 -3.00 1.84 10.18
C ILE A 6 -3.65 0.86 9.20
N TYR A 7 -4.92 0.55 9.43
CA TYR A 7 -5.72 -0.31 8.56
C TYR A 7 -6.68 0.54 7.73
N VAL A 8 -6.59 0.44 6.41
CA VAL A 8 -7.45 1.15 5.46
C VAL A 8 -8.43 0.15 4.85
N ALA A 9 -9.71 0.31 5.18
CA ALA A 9 -10.80 -0.51 4.67
C ALA A 9 -11.78 0.29 3.81
N ALA A 10 -12.62 -0.40 3.05
CA ALA A 10 -13.70 0.16 2.25
C ALA A 10 -14.93 -0.73 2.35
N THR A 11 -16.12 -0.17 2.13
CA THR A 11 -17.39 -0.90 2.16
C THR A 11 -17.70 -1.57 0.81
N ARG A 12 -17.06 -1.13 -0.29
CA ARG A 12 -17.16 -1.74 -1.61
C ARG A 12 -15.81 -1.84 -2.32
N GLN A 13 -15.79 -2.59 -3.41
CA GLN A 13 -14.67 -2.60 -4.35
C GLN A 13 -14.61 -1.26 -5.09
N ASN A 14 -13.41 -0.78 -5.40
CA ASN A 14 -13.14 0.48 -6.12
C ASN A 14 -13.59 1.79 -5.43
N ASP A 15 -13.86 1.78 -4.11
CA ASP A 15 -14.15 2.99 -3.30
C ASP A 15 -12.92 3.90 -3.04
N GLY A 16 -11.90 3.87 -3.90
CA GLY A 16 -10.73 4.75 -3.77
C GLY A 16 -9.70 4.34 -2.69
N LYS A 17 -9.81 3.14 -2.10
CA LYS A 17 -8.88 2.65 -1.07
C LYS A 17 -7.39 2.73 -1.47
N THR A 18 -7.08 2.46 -2.74
CA THR A 18 -5.70 2.50 -3.25
C THR A 18 -5.17 3.93 -3.32
N VAL A 19 -5.98 4.87 -3.83
CA VAL A 19 -5.63 6.30 -3.88
C VAL A 19 -5.48 6.88 -2.48
N MET A 20 -6.37 6.52 -1.54
CA MET A 20 -6.26 6.94 -0.15
C MET A 20 -4.99 6.40 0.52
N ALA A 21 -4.68 5.11 0.33
CA ALA A 21 -3.46 4.51 0.87
C ALA A 21 -2.19 5.16 0.30
N LEU A 22 -2.17 5.45 -1.00
CA LEU A 22 -1.08 6.16 -1.67
C LEU A 22 -0.84 7.55 -1.05
N GLY A 23 -1.90 8.36 -0.92
CA GLY A 23 -1.82 9.68 -0.30
C GLY A 23 -1.37 9.63 1.16
N LEU A 24 -1.83 8.62 1.91
CA LEU A 24 -1.43 8.41 3.29
C LEU A 24 0.06 8.05 3.41
N VAL A 25 0.56 7.12 2.59
CA VAL A 25 1.98 6.73 2.59
C VAL A 25 2.87 7.93 2.28
N LEU A 26 2.56 8.69 1.21
CA LEU A 26 3.30 9.90 0.83
C LEU A 26 3.29 10.97 1.93
N ALA A 27 2.15 11.16 2.62
CA ALA A 27 2.04 12.10 3.73
C ALA A 27 2.83 11.65 4.97
N LEU A 28 2.88 10.34 5.24
CA LEU A 28 3.62 9.77 6.37
C LEU A 28 5.13 9.78 6.10
N GLN A 29 5.58 9.48 4.89
CA GLN A 29 7.00 9.53 4.51
C GLN A 29 7.60 10.93 4.72
N LYS A 30 6.80 12.00 4.58
CA LYS A 30 7.23 13.38 4.90
C LYS A 30 7.46 13.64 6.39
N ARG A 31 6.97 12.76 7.27
CA ARG A 31 6.98 12.95 8.74
C ARG A 31 7.78 11.89 9.48
N PHE A 32 7.95 10.71 8.89
CA PHE A 32 8.55 9.55 9.55
C PHE A 32 9.60 8.91 8.64
N ALA A 33 10.76 8.58 9.22
CA ALA A 33 11.88 7.98 8.50
C ALA A 33 11.62 6.53 8.01
N ARG A 34 10.62 5.84 8.57
CA ARG A 34 10.29 4.45 8.22
C ARG A 34 8.78 4.30 8.08
N VAL A 35 8.33 4.10 6.85
CA VAL A 35 6.93 3.83 6.51
C VAL A 35 6.92 2.58 5.64
N GLY A 36 6.06 1.62 5.99
CA GLY A 36 5.85 0.41 5.22
C GLY A 36 4.41 0.34 4.72
N TYR A 37 4.22 -0.35 3.61
CA TYR A 37 2.92 -0.64 3.03
C TYR A 37 2.75 -2.15 2.89
N ILE A 38 1.53 -2.64 3.14
CA ILE A 38 1.18 -4.04 2.91
C ILE A 38 -0.21 -4.12 2.29
N LYS A 39 -0.33 -4.92 1.24
CA LYS A 39 -1.61 -5.34 0.66
C LYS A 39 -1.86 -6.81 1.06
N PRO A 40 -2.67 -7.07 2.11
CA PRO A 40 -2.82 -8.44 2.63
C PRO A 40 -3.60 -9.35 1.68
N VAL A 41 -4.49 -8.77 0.85
CA VAL A 41 -5.26 -9.50 -0.15
C VAL A 41 -5.08 -8.79 -1.48
N GLY A 42 -4.26 -9.41 -2.34
CA GLY A 42 -4.06 -8.99 -3.71
C GLY A 42 -5.00 -9.74 -4.65
N GLN A 43 -5.56 -9.03 -5.63
CA GLN A 43 -6.43 -9.63 -6.67
C GLN A 43 -5.77 -9.63 -8.04
N GLN A 44 -4.86 -8.68 -8.29
CA GLN A 44 -4.20 -8.50 -9.57
C GLN A 44 -2.71 -8.40 -9.34
N TYR A 45 -1.94 -9.33 -9.92
CA TYR A 45 -0.49 -9.34 -9.80
C TYR A 45 0.20 -8.96 -11.11
N ILE A 46 1.45 -8.52 -10.97
CA ILE A 46 2.45 -8.42 -12.04
C ILE A 46 3.69 -9.22 -11.63
N GLU A 47 4.55 -9.50 -12.59
CA GLU A 47 5.82 -10.17 -12.35
C GLU A 47 6.92 -9.13 -12.11
N VAL A 48 7.56 -9.20 -10.95
CA VAL A 48 8.67 -8.34 -10.55
C VAL A 48 9.76 -9.26 -10.01
N ASP A 49 10.95 -9.24 -10.62
CA ASP A 49 12.08 -10.09 -10.23
C ASP A 49 11.73 -11.59 -10.12
N GLY A 50 10.88 -12.08 -11.03
CA GLY A 50 10.40 -13.48 -11.05
C GLY A 50 9.37 -13.81 -9.96
N ALA A 51 8.92 -12.83 -9.17
CA ALA A 51 7.87 -12.98 -8.17
C ALA A 51 6.56 -12.34 -8.65
N LYS A 52 5.44 -12.99 -8.32
CA LYS A 52 4.10 -12.41 -8.52
C LYS A 52 3.76 -11.46 -7.37
N ILE A 53 3.77 -10.16 -7.64
CA ILE A 53 3.52 -9.11 -6.66
C ILE A 53 2.21 -8.38 -7.02
N ASP A 54 1.39 -8.04 -6.04
CA ASP A 54 0.15 -7.28 -6.27
C ASP A 54 0.45 -5.89 -6.86
N LYS A 55 -0.33 -5.49 -7.88
CA LYS A 55 -0.14 -4.22 -8.59
C LYS A 55 -0.18 -3.00 -7.67
N ASP A 56 -1.03 -3.01 -6.64
CA ASP A 56 -1.12 -1.86 -5.72
C ASP A 56 0.12 -1.78 -4.83
N ALA A 57 0.71 -2.92 -4.46
CA ALA A 57 1.95 -2.94 -3.69
C ALA A 57 3.13 -2.40 -4.50
N VAL A 58 3.20 -2.75 -5.78
CA VAL A 58 4.21 -2.19 -6.70
C VAL A 58 4.00 -0.68 -6.88
N LEU A 59 2.77 -0.24 -7.15
CA LEU A 59 2.44 1.19 -7.28
C LEU A 59 2.88 2.01 -6.06
N VAL A 60 2.64 1.51 -4.85
CA VAL A 60 3.03 2.23 -3.62
C VAL A 60 4.54 2.18 -3.39
N HIS A 61 5.23 1.16 -3.90
CA HIS A 61 6.69 1.06 -3.80
C HIS A 61 7.42 2.04 -4.73
N GLU A 62 6.83 2.38 -5.87
CA GLU A 62 7.40 3.27 -6.88
C GLU A 62 7.28 4.77 -6.56
N VAL A 63 6.56 5.14 -5.49
CA VAL A 63 6.29 6.55 -5.12
C VAL A 63 7.03 7.07 -3.89
#